data_AF-A0A553JIA6-F1
#
_entry.id   AF-A0A553JIA6-F1
#
_cell.length_a   1.000
_cell.length_b   1.000
_cell.length_c   1.000
_cell.angle_alpha   90.00
_cell.angle_beta   90.00
_cell.angle_gamma   90.00
#
_symmetry.space_group_name_H-M   'P 1'
#
loop_
_entity.id
_entity.type
_entity.pdbx_description
1 polymer ?
#
loop_
_entity_poly.entity_id
_entity_poly.type
_entity_poly.pdbx_seq_one_letter_code
_entity_poly.pdbx_strand_id
1 'polypeptide(L)'
;MKGTNFKNSLSKKMNKQAKGFTLIELMIVVAIIGILAAVALPAYKDYVTTAQGGSSVKGVNTFATKIATCIQTGIGCVDIPEEVNKNQQFTAIAAADVAQDKGLTLVWTEKKCVLTATFSTAGAVTLAMDKGATGTDADLVLCKSGANIK
;
A
#
# COMPACT_ATOMS: atom_id res chain seq x y z
N MET A 1 -70.24 -37.88 30.99
CA MET A 1 -69.96 -38.66 29.76
C MET A 1 -69.93 -37.69 28.59
N LYS A 2 -68.97 -37.87 27.67
CA LYS A 2 -68.71 -37.11 26.42
C LYS A 2 -67.93 -35.81 26.57
N GLY A 3 -66.62 -35.93 26.35
CA GLY A 3 -65.78 -34.83 25.91
C GLY A 3 -65.93 -34.53 24.43
N THR A 4 -65.50 -33.33 24.05
CA THR A 4 -65.22 -32.91 22.68
C THR A 4 -64.06 -31.90 22.74
N ASN A 5 -62.84 -32.37 22.47
CA ASN A 5 -62.10 -32.22 21.21
C ASN A 5 -61.33 -30.90 21.07
N PHE A 6 -60.12 -30.90 21.66
CA PHE A 6 -59.01 -30.01 21.35
C PHE A 6 -58.52 -30.31 19.92
N LYS A 7 -58.88 -29.47 18.93
CA LYS A 7 -58.24 -29.51 17.60
C LYS A 7 -57.42 -28.25 17.41
N ASN A 8 -56.14 -28.39 17.73
CA ASN A 8 -55.04 -27.53 17.36
C ASN A 8 -55.01 -27.33 15.83
N SER A 9 -55.17 -26.09 15.37
CA SER A 9 -54.89 -25.70 13.97
C SER A 9 -53.73 -24.73 13.92
N LEU A 10 -52.59 -25.15 14.46
CA LEU A 10 -51.28 -24.64 14.09
C LEU A 10 -50.67 -25.61 13.09
N SER A 11 -50.75 -25.33 11.79
CA SER A 11 -49.70 -25.80 10.87
C SER A 11 -49.76 -25.16 9.48
N LYS A 12 -48.88 -24.17 9.30
CA LYS A 12 -47.81 -24.23 8.29
C LYS A 12 -48.23 -24.41 6.82
N LYS A 13 -48.37 -23.28 6.11
CA LYS A 13 -48.00 -23.18 4.69
C LYS A 13 -47.11 -21.97 4.44
N MET A 14 -45.85 -22.09 4.84
CA MET A 14 -44.73 -21.42 4.18
C MET A 14 -43.79 -22.52 3.70
N ASN A 15 -44.14 -23.19 2.60
CA ASN A 15 -43.16 -24.01 1.90
C ASN A 15 -42.39 -23.08 0.95
N LYS A 16 -41.49 -22.27 1.53
CA LYS A 16 -40.42 -21.68 0.73
C LYS A 16 -39.57 -22.85 0.28
N GLN A 17 -39.67 -23.20 -1.01
CA GLN A 17 -38.71 -24.07 -1.66
C GLN A 17 -37.33 -23.42 -1.54
N ALA A 18 -36.61 -23.73 -0.46
CA ALA A 18 -35.20 -23.41 -0.35
C ALA A 18 -34.46 -24.34 -1.33
N LYS A 19 -34.39 -23.90 -2.59
CA LYS A 19 -33.45 -24.45 -3.56
C LYS A 19 -32.06 -24.06 -3.06
N GLY A 20 -31.42 -24.95 -2.31
CA GLY A 20 -30.02 -24.79 -1.91
C GLY A 20 -29.10 -24.89 -3.12
N PHE A 21 -27.95 -24.24 -3.05
CA PHE A 21 -26.86 -24.42 -3.99
C PHE A 21 -26.39 -25.89 -3.96
N THR A 22 -26.22 -26.52 -5.11
CA THR A 22 -25.72 -27.89 -5.16
C THR A 22 -24.23 -27.93 -4.86
N LEU A 23 -23.75 -29.02 -4.26
CA LEU A 23 -22.31 -29.19 -4.02
C LEU A 23 -21.51 -29.21 -5.34
N ILE A 24 -22.12 -29.71 -6.42
CA ILE A 24 -21.48 -29.73 -7.73
C ILE A 24 -21.35 -28.32 -8.33
N GLU A 25 -22.36 -27.45 -8.19
CA GLU A 25 -22.25 -26.05 -8.62
C GLU A 25 -21.13 -25.34 -7.86
N LEU A 26 -21.02 -25.58 -6.55
CA LEU A 26 -19.95 -24.99 -5.75
C LEU A 26 -18.56 -25.51 -6.17
N MET A 27 -18.42 -26.81 -6.43
CA MET A 27 -17.16 -27.40 -6.87
C MET A 27 -16.67 -26.84 -8.21
N ILE A 28 -17.57 -26.63 -9.17
CA ILE A 28 -17.21 -26.04 -10.47
C ILE A 28 -16.77 -24.59 -10.30
N VAL A 29 -17.46 -23.81 -9.47
CA VAL A 29 -17.08 -22.41 -9.21
C VAL A 29 -15.69 -22.33 -8.58
N VAL A 30 -15.38 -23.17 -7.60
CA VAL A 30 -14.04 -23.21 -6.97
C VAL A 30 -12.97 -23.61 -8.00
N ALA A 31 -13.26 -24.57 -8.89
CA ALA A 31 -12.32 -24.98 -9.93
C ALA A 31 -11.99 -23.83 -10.90
N ILE A 32 -13.00 -23.06 -11.34
CA ILE A 32 -12.80 -21.91 -12.25
C ILE A 32 -12.02 -20.80 -11.55
N ILE A 33 -12.38 -20.44 -10.30
CA ILE A 33 -11.67 -19.42 -9.53
C ILE A 33 -10.21 -19.82 -9.31
N GLY A 34 -9.94 -21.12 -9.08
CA GLY A 34 -8.58 -21.63 -8.93
C GLY A 34 -7.69 -21.36 -10.16
N ILE A 35 -8.21 -21.58 -11.37
CA ILE A 35 -7.49 -21.32 -12.61
C ILE A 35 -7.22 -19.81 -12.78
N LEU A 36 -8.24 -18.98 -12.56
CA LEU A 36 -8.09 -17.52 -12.70
C LEU A 36 -7.10 -16.95 -11.69
N ALA A 37 -7.13 -17.41 -10.43
CA ALA A 37 -6.24 -16.96 -9.38
C ALA A 37 -4.76 -17.27 -9.68
N ALA A 38 -4.47 -18.41 -10.31
CA ALA A 38 -3.11 -18.79 -10.65
C ALA A 38 -2.41 -17.78 -11.59
N VAL A 39 -3.16 -17.18 -12.53
CA VAL A 39 -2.63 -16.17 -13.46
C VAL A 39 -2.75 -14.76 -12.90
N ALA A 40 -3.86 -14.44 -12.22
CA ALA A 40 -4.13 -13.09 -11.74
C ALA A 40 -3.25 -12.67 -10.55
N LEU A 41 -2.96 -13.59 -9.61
CA LEU A 41 -2.18 -13.28 -8.41
C LEU A 41 -0.75 -12.78 -8.68
N PRO A 42 0.07 -13.42 -9.55
CA PRO A 42 1.41 -12.90 -9.84
C PRO A 42 1.34 -11.51 -10.51
N ALA A 43 0.48 -11.33 -11.51
CA ALA A 43 0.32 -10.03 -12.18
C ALA A 43 -0.15 -8.92 -11.23
N TYR A 44 -1.07 -9.23 -10.31
CA TYR A 44 -1.53 -8.27 -9.30
C TYR A 44 -0.40 -7.90 -8.32
N LYS A 45 0.43 -8.87 -7.91
CA LYS A 45 1.60 -8.59 -7.05
C LYS A 45 2.58 -7.64 -7.74
N ASP A 46 2.83 -7.83 -9.03
CA ASP A 46 3.75 -6.97 -9.80
C ASP A 46 3.20 -5.54 -9.95
N TYR A 47 1.89 -5.42 -10.19
CA TYR A 47 1.21 -4.13 -10.22
C TYR A 47 1.33 -3.38 -8.88
N VAL A 48 1.11 -4.09 -7.76
CA VAL A 48 1.26 -3.51 -6.42
C VAL A 48 2.70 -3.07 -6.16
N THR A 49 3.70 -3.88 -6.53
CA THR A 49 5.13 -3.48 -6.41
C THR A 49 5.43 -2.22 -7.24
N THR A 50 4.88 -2.12 -8.45
CA THR A 50 5.06 -0.93 -9.31
C THR A 50 4.38 0.30 -8.67
N ALA A 51 3.17 0.14 -8.13
CA ALA A 51 2.45 1.20 -7.43
C ALA A 51 3.17 1.68 -6.16
N GLN A 52 3.88 0.79 -5.46
CA GLN A 52 4.72 1.15 -4.32
C GLN A 52 5.85 2.10 -4.72
N GLY A 53 6.56 1.82 -5.82
CA GLY A 53 7.59 2.72 -6.36
C GLY A 53 7.06 4.11 -6.76
N GLY A 54 5.87 4.17 -7.35
CA GLY A 54 5.22 5.46 -7.65
C GLY A 54 4.78 6.23 -6.41
N SER A 55 4.28 5.52 -5.41
CA SER A 55 3.81 6.10 -4.14
C SER A 55 4.96 6.68 -3.33
N SER A 56 6.14 6.04 -3.33
CA SER A 56 7.31 6.55 -2.63
C SER A 56 7.79 7.89 -3.21
N VAL A 57 7.79 8.04 -4.53
CA VAL A 57 8.17 9.31 -5.20
C VAL A 57 7.16 10.42 -4.88
N LYS A 58 5.86 10.10 -4.92
CA LYS A 58 4.81 11.05 -4.51
C LYS A 58 4.98 11.50 -3.06
N GLY A 59 5.32 10.57 -2.17
CA GLY A 59 5.60 10.83 -0.76
C GLY A 59 6.74 11.82 -0.57
N VAL A 60 7.90 11.55 -1.17
CA VAL A 60 9.07 12.43 -1.13
C VAL A 60 8.77 13.81 -1.73
N ASN A 61 8.09 13.86 -2.88
CA ASN A 61 7.79 15.11 -3.57
C ASN A 61 6.88 16.05 -2.77
N THR A 62 6.11 15.53 -1.80
CA THR A 62 5.31 16.34 -0.88
C THR A 62 6.18 17.25 -0.01
N PHE A 63 7.43 16.83 0.27
CA PHE A 63 8.38 17.57 1.09
C PHE A 63 9.47 18.29 0.30
N ALA A 64 9.62 18.01 -1.00
CA ALA A 64 10.74 18.47 -1.80
C ALA A 64 10.93 20.00 -1.78
N THR A 65 9.85 20.78 -1.98
CA THR A 65 9.92 22.24 -1.96
C THR A 65 10.21 22.80 -0.57
N LYS A 66 9.62 22.21 0.48
CA LYS A 66 9.87 22.62 1.88
C LYS A 66 11.32 22.40 2.26
N ILE A 67 11.85 21.22 1.94
CA ILE A 67 13.25 20.86 2.18
C ILE A 67 14.18 21.76 1.37
N ALA A 68 13.93 21.97 0.07
CA ALA A 68 14.74 22.86 -0.75
C ALA A 68 14.77 24.30 -0.18
N THR A 69 13.63 24.81 0.27
CA THR A 69 13.53 26.16 0.86
C THR A 69 14.29 26.23 2.20
N CYS A 70 14.14 25.22 3.06
CA CYS A 70 14.87 25.14 4.32
C CYS A 70 16.38 25.11 4.08
N ILE A 71 16.86 24.24 3.18
CA ILE A 71 18.30 24.10 2.90
C ILE A 71 18.86 25.41 2.34
N GLN A 72 18.14 26.11 1.46
CA GLN A 72 18.65 27.33 0.81
C GLN A 72 18.54 28.60 1.66
N THR A 73 17.50 28.71 2.50
CA THR A 73 17.15 29.98 3.18
C THR A 73 17.07 29.88 4.70
N GLY A 74 17.08 28.66 5.25
CA GLY A 74 16.82 28.41 6.68
C GLY A 74 15.37 28.56 7.11
N ILE A 75 14.45 28.90 6.19
CA ILE A 75 13.03 29.12 6.51
C ILE A 75 12.28 27.79 6.52
N GLY A 76 11.43 27.58 7.54
CA GLY A 76 10.51 26.44 7.61
C GLY A 76 11.16 25.10 7.96
N CYS A 77 12.40 25.10 8.45
CA CYS A 77 13.14 23.88 8.81
C CYS A 77 12.54 23.10 10.00
N VAL A 78 11.91 23.80 10.95
CA VAL A 78 11.50 23.24 12.26
C VAL A 78 10.39 22.22 12.13
N ASP A 79 9.45 22.42 11.21
CA ASP A 79 8.25 21.57 11.08
C ASP A 79 8.50 20.31 10.26
N ILE A 80 9.54 20.30 9.41
CA ILE A 80 9.82 19.20 8.46
C ILE A 80 10.03 17.86 9.19
N PRO A 81 10.89 17.74 10.23
CA PRO A 81 11.05 16.49 10.96
C PRO A 81 9.73 15.95 11.53
N GLU A 82 8.90 16.82 12.11
CA GLU A 82 7.62 16.40 12.70
C GLU A 82 6.64 15.91 11.64
N GLU A 83 6.54 16.62 10.52
CA GLU A 83 5.66 16.21 9.42
C GLU A 83 6.12 14.92 8.74
N VAL A 84 7.43 14.77 8.50
CA VAL A 84 8.02 13.56 7.91
C VAL A 84 7.80 12.36 8.85
N ASN A 85 8.09 12.53 10.15
CA ASN A 85 8.03 11.45 11.13
C ASN A 85 6.59 11.00 11.48
N LYS A 86 5.55 11.77 11.12
CA LYS A 86 4.15 11.30 11.21
C LYS A 86 3.85 10.16 10.25
N ASN A 87 4.57 10.07 9.14
CA ASN A 87 4.41 9.00 8.17
C ASN A 87 5.47 7.92 8.42
N GLN A 88 5.02 6.76 8.91
CA GLN A 88 5.88 5.62 9.25
C GLN A 88 6.60 4.97 8.05
N GLN A 89 6.25 5.37 6.82
CA GLN A 89 7.00 4.95 5.64
C GLN A 89 8.35 5.63 5.54
N PHE A 90 8.49 6.83 6.11
CA PHE A 90 9.79 7.49 6.19
C PHE A 90 10.59 6.93 7.36
N THR A 91 11.88 6.73 7.11
CA THR A 91 12.86 6.58 8.20
C THR A 91 12.88 7.88 8.99
N ALA A 92 12.80 7.77 10.31
CA ALA A 92 12.74 8.95 11.17
C ALA A 92 13.98 9.82 10.99
N ILE A 93 13.76 11.13 10.89
CA ILE A 93 14.82 12.15 10.79
C ILE A 93 14.85 13.00 12.07
N ALA A 94 16.04 13.47 12.46
CA ALA A 94 16.18 14.33 13.62
C ALA A 94 16.09 15.82 13.23
N ALA A 95 15.66 16.67 14.16
CA ALA A 95 15.63 18.12 13.94
C ALA A 95 17.02 18.70 13.59
N ALA A 96 18.09 18.11 14.13
CA ALA A 96 19.46 18.50 13.82
C ALA A 96 19.86 18.21 12.36
N ASP A 97 19.14 17.34 11.64
CA ASP A 97 19.42 16.99 10.25
C ASP A 97 18.82 17.98 9.25
N VAL A 98 17.89 18.82 9.71
CA VAL A 98 17.16 19.76 8.88
C VAL A 98 17.58 21.18 9.21
N ALA A 99 18.50 21.72 8.43
CA ALA A 99 19.05 23.06 8.62
C ALA A 99 19.44 23.70 7.28
N GLN A 100 19.64 25.02 7.30
CA GLN A 100 20.24 25.74 6.20
C GLN A 100 21.63 25.17 5.88
N ASP A 101 21.98 25.12 4.59
CA ASP A 101 23.27 24.66 4.07
C ASP A 101 23.66 23.23 4.50
N LYS A 102 22.69 22.43 4.96
CA LYS A 102 22.85 21.03 5.32
C LYS A 102 22.01 20.15 4.38
N GLY A 103 22.67 19.26 3.64
CA GLY A 103 21.97 18.29 2.80
C GLY A 103 21.12 17.33 3.66
N LEU A 104 19.99 16.89 3.11
CA LEU A 104 19.06 15.99 3.79
C LEU A 104 18.83 14.74 2.95
N THR A 105 18.73 13.59 3.61
CA THR A 105 18.33 12.34 2.96
C THR A 105 17.03 11.86 3.57
N LEU A 106 16.01 11.66 2.73
CA LEU A 106 14.78 10.98 3.09
C LEU A 106 14.81 9.56 2.56
N VAL A 107 14.40 8.60 3.37
CA VAL A 107 14.30 7.19 2.96
C VAL A 107 12.86 6.72 3.16
N TRP A 108 12.16 6.43 2.07
CA TRP A 108 10.83 5.81 2.08
C TRP A 108 10.98 4.29 1.97
N THR A 109 10.43 3.55 2.92
CA THR A 109 10.62 2.09 3.03
C THR A 109 9.30 1.36 2.90
N GLU A 110 9.10 0.72 1.76
CA GLU A 110 8.10 -0.32 1.57
C GLU A 110 8.75 -1.70 1.72
N LYS A 111 7.92 -2.74 1.88
CA LYS A 111 8.42 -4.13 2.03
C LYS A 111 9.34 -4.57 0.88
N LYS A 112 9.02 -4.14 -0.34
CA LYS A 112 9.73 -4.54 -1.57
C LYS A 112 10.50 -3.40 -2.25
N CYS A 113 10.18 -2.15 -1.97
CA CYS A 113 10.82 -0.98 -2.59
C CYS A 113 11.36 -0.05 -1.50
N VAL A 114 12.59 0.41 -1.65
CA VAL A 114 13.15 1.47 -0.81
C VAL A 114 13.59 2.61 -1.71
N LEU A 115 13.01 3.79 -1.52
CA LEU A 115 13.40 5.01 -2.24
C LEU A 115 14.23 5.89 -1.31
N THR A 116 15.44 6.19 -1.74
CA THR A 116 16.32 7.17 -1.09
C THR A 116 16.31 8.45 -1.91
N ALA A 117 15.89 9.55 -1.30
CA ALA A 117 15.91 10.87 -1.88
C ALA A 117 16.94 11.74 -1.18
N THR A 118 17.97 12.18 -1.90
CA THR A 118 19.04 13.01 -1.38
C THR A 118 18.89 14.42 -1.92
N PHE A 119 18.69 15.37 -1.01
CA PHE A 119 18.62 16.80 -1.25
C PHE A 119 19.98 17.40 -0.96
N SER A 120 20.66 17.86 -2.01
CA SER A 120 21.96 18.53 -1.86
C SER A 120 21.81 19.98 -1.41
N THR A 121 22.88 20.54 -0.87
CA THR A 121 22.97 21.96 -0.51
C THR A 121 22.87 22.88 -1.71
N ALA A 122 23.21 22.39 -2.91
CA ALA A 122 23.06 23.12 -4.18
C ALA A 122 21.63 23.07 -4.76
N GLY A 123 20.66 22.48 -4.05
CA GLY A 123 19.27 22.35 -4.51
C GLY A 123 19.02 21.21 -5.50
N ALA A 124 20.05 20.46 -5.90
CA ALA A 124 19.87 19.25 -6.70
C ALA A 124 19.25 18.15 -5.83
N VAL A 125 18.27 17.43 -6.41
CA VAL A 125 17.60 16.28 -5.80
C VAL A 125 17.98 15.03 -6.59
N THR A 126 18.48 14.01 -5.90
CA THR A 126 18.83 12.72 -6.51
C THR A 126 17.96 11.64 -5.90
N LEU A 127 17.32 10.83 -6.75
CA LEU A 127 16.50 9.70 -6.34
C LEU A 127 17.24 8.40 -6.67
N ALA A 128 17.34 7.50 -5.69
CA ALA A 128 17.87 6.16 -5.86
C ALA A 128 16.84 5.14 -5.37
N MET A 129 16.66 4.06 -6.12
CA MET A 129 15.74 2.97 -5.80
C MET A 129 16.53 1.72 -5.48
N ASP A 130 16.23 1.11 -4.35
CA ASP A 130 16.79 -0.16 -3.88
C ASP A 130 15.68 -1.16 -3.57
N LYS A 131 16.04 -2.45 -3.51
CA LYS A 131 15.11 -3.50 -3.08
C LYS A 131 14.86 -3.40 -1.59
N GLY A 132 13.60 -3.50 -1.20
CA GLY A 132 13.20 -3.63 0.20
C GLY A 132 13.59 -4.98 0.79
N ALA A 133 13.40 -5.13 2.10
CA ALA A 133 13.86 -6.30 2.86
C ALA A 133 13.33 -7.64 2.31
N THR A 134 12.14 -7.64 1.71
CA THR A 134 11.54 -8.84 1.09
C THR A 134 11.50 -8.76 -0.44
N GLY A 135 12.16 -7.78 -1.03
CA GLY A 135 12.21 -7.55 -2.47
C GLY A 135 13.25 -8.43 -3.16
N THR A 136 12.93 -8.85 -4.38
CA THR A 136 13.87 -9.51 -5.30
C THR A 136 14.45 -8.51 -6.30
N ASP A 137 15.41 -8.93 -7.10
CA ASP A 137 15.96 -8.06 -8.17
C ASP A 137 14.92 -7.80 -9.27
N ALA A 138 13.97 -8.72 -9.49
CA ALA A 138 12.83 -8.48 -10.38
C ALA A 138 11.88 -7.42 -9.81
N ASP A 139 11.61 -7.45 -8.51
CA ASP A 139 10.82 -6.41 -7.83
C ASP A 139 11.50 -5.04 -7.96
N LEU A 140 12.83 -4.97 -7.85
CA LEU A 140 13.57 -3.71 -8.01
C LEU A 140 13.34 -3.06 -9.38
N VAL A 141 13.28 -3.85 -10.45
CA VAL A 141 12.96 -3.34 -11.79
C VAL A 141 11.56 -2.73 -11.84
N LEU A 142 10.58 -3.38 -11.20
CA LEU A 142 9.21 -2.87 -11.10
C LEU A 142 9.14 -1.60 -10.23
N CYS A 143 9.83 -1.58 -9.09
CA CYS A 143 9.93 -0.39 -8.23
C CYS A 143 10.51 0.81 -9.00
N LYS A 144 11.60 0.59 -9.75
CA LYS A 144 12.23 1.60 -10.62
C LYS A 144 11.29 2.11 -11.71
N SER A 145 10.58 1.19 -12.38
CA SER A 145 9.57 1.55 -13.39
C SER A 145 8.46 2.41 -12.81
N GLY A 146 7.92 2.03 -11.64
CA GLY A 146 6.88 2.78 -10.95
C GLY A 146 7.33 4.16 -10.46
N ALA A 147 8.58 4.26 -10.01
CA ALA A 147 9.21 5.51 -9.60
C ALA A 147 9.68 6.39 -10.78
N ASN A 148 9.63 5.88 -12.01
CA ASN A 148 10.20 6.50 -13.20
C ASN A 148 11.71 6.84 -13.05
N ILE A 149 12.45 5.93 -12.42
CA ILE A 149 13.91 6.00 -12.26
C ILE A 149 14.48 4.90 -13.16
N LYS A 150 15.35 5.27 -14.10
CA LYS A 150 16.03 4.30 -14.99
C LYS A 150 17.31 3.78 -14.35
#